data_AF-A0A847S5B9-F1
#
_entry.id   AF-A0A847S5B9-F1
#
_cell.length_a   1.000
_cell.length_b   1.000
_cell.length_c   1.000
_cell.angle_alpha   90.00
_cell.angle_beta   90.00
_cell.angle_gamma   90.00
#
_symmetry.space_group_name_H-M   'P 1'
#
loop_
_entity.id
_entity.type
_entity.pdbx_description
1 polymer ?
#
loop_
_entity_poly.entity_id
_entity_poly.type
_entity_poly.pdbx_seq_one_letter_code
_entity_poly.pdbx_strand_id
1 'polypeptide(L)'
;MTDAVEQEPKLHTASRKRKRWWPWGLAVVLVVLYLIVLDLNSSQADQLADDGSGALDVHLAIAQRPVTLPFIALEDYGHGYIAFTLDHEGDRKAEKAKRQQFLQQTGNPNQPLPMQQVTITLDWSGPEERSEMTCTKMKRKWAHAVCTNPWSAIKQALPGRFSLVDLKTLRIRAPGSSIHCRGDAMADHPVPAQAGEVSLVCPAEVAGGDDAQYYHAVLKVKGDLGAYWIVSQYGEKGEPMDAMTKREATAITLFVRHGLGQQEAYSTLLQAMCGLRRPGAQDNPTTGPECGPPAPPAVSSGAS
;
A
#
# COMPACT_ATOMS: atom_id res chain seq x y z
N MET A 1 16.13 36.03 -71.93
CA MET A 1 15.02 36.56 -71.12
C MET A 1 15.14 35.96 -69.72
N THR A 2 15.44 36.65 -68.65
CA THR A 2 15.90 38.03 -68.38
C THR A 2 16.44 37.93 -66.96
N ASP A 3 17.65 38.43 -66.74
CA ASP A 3 18.32 38.47 -65.44
C ASP A 3 17.58 39.33 -64.43
N ALA A 4 17.64 38.96 -63.15
CA ALA A 4 17.49 39.88 -62.03
C ALA A 4 18.32 39.37 -60.85
N VAL A 5 19.52 39.93 -60.72
CA VAL A 5 20.43 39.78 -59.58
C VAL A 5 20.08 40.91 -58.60
N GLU A 6 19.58 40.56 -57.42
CA GLU A 6 19.31 41.50 -56.34
C GLU A 6 20.40 41.37 -55.27
N GLN A 7 21.24 42.40 -55.17
CA GLN A 7 22.31 42.52 -54.19
C GLN A 7 21.78 43.12 -52.89
N GLU A 8 21.83 42.35 -51.80
CA GLU A 8 21.59 42.86 -50.45
C GLU A 8 22.82 43.60 -49.88
N PRO A 9 22.63 44.73 -49.16
CA PRO A 9 23.71 45.49 -48.56
C PRO A 9 24.24 44.85 -47.28
N LYS A 10 25.55 44.60 -47.24
CA LYS A 10 26.29 44.19 -46.03
C LYS A 10 26.32 45.32 -45.00
N LEU A 11 25.51 45.19 -43.96
CA LEU A 11 25.54 46.06 -42.78
C LEU A 11 26.68 45.61 -41.85
N HIS A 12 27.79 46.35 -41.84
CA HIS A 12 28.87 46.17 -40.88
C HIS A 12 28.48 46.73 -39.51
N THR A 13 27.99 45.89 -38.62
CA THR A 13 27.79 46.22 -37.20
C THR A 13 29.11 46.12 -36.45
N ALA A 14 29.59 47.27 -35.98
CA ALA A 14 30.77 47.39 -35.14
C ALA A 14 30.57 46.67 -33.79
N SER A 15 31.27 45.54 -33.63
CA SER A 15 31.38 44.80 -32.37
C SER A 15 32.16 45.61 -31.32
N ARG A 16 31.45 46.42 -30.53
CA ARG A 16 31.97 46.96 -29.25
C ARG A 16 32.13 45.81 -28.25
N LYS A 17 33.35 45.29 -28.13
CA LYS A 17 33.78 44.39 -27.05
C LYS A 17 33.69 45.12 -25.71
N ARG A 18 32.52 45.10 -25.06
CA ARG A 18 32.43 45.37 -23.63
C ARG A 18 33.05 44.17 -22.91
N LYS A 19 34.28 44.35 -22.39
CA LYS A 19 34.88 43.46 -21.38
C LYS A 19 33.98 43.51 -20.15
N ARG A 20 32.97 42.64 -20.14
CA ARG A 20 32.07 42.42 -19.02
C ARG A 20 32.88 41.61 -18.01
N TRP A 21 33.50 42.31 -17.07
CA TRP A 21 34.00 41.71 -15.83
C TRP A 21 32.79 41.10 -15.13
N TRP A 22 32.52 39.83 -15.43
CA TRP A 22 31.65 39.02 -14.60
C TRP A 22 32.43 38.71 -13.32
N PRO A 23 31.89 39.01 -12.13
CA PRO A 23 32.55 38.72 -10.89
C PRO A 23 32.55 37.20 -10.72
N TRP A 24 33.71 36.58 -10.96
CA TRP A 24 33.95 35.15 -10.75
C TRP A 24 33.51 34.69 -9.35
N GLY A 25 33.51 35.59 -8.37
CA GLY A 25 33.03 35.31 -7.00
C GLY A 25 31.55 34.91 -6.93
N LEU A 26 30.67 35.42 -7.79
CA LEU A 26 29.23 35.14 -7.71
C LEU A 26 28.88 33.75 -8.26
N ALA A 27 29.61 33.29 -9.28
CA ALA A 27 29.46 31.94 -9.81
C ALA A 27 29.95 30.88 -8.81
N VAL A 28 31.07 31.15 -8.12
CA VAL A 28 31.61 30.23 -7.09
C VAL A 28 30.64 30.12 -5.91
N VAL A 29 30.07 31.24 -5.44
CA VAL A 29 29.09 31.23 -4.34
C VAL A 29 27.83 30.44 -4.70
N LEU A 30 27.32 30.57 -5.93
CA LEU A 30 26.15 29.82 -6.38
C LEU A 30 26.41 28.31 -6.49
N VAL A 31 27.60 27.89 -6.95
CA VAL A 31 27.98 26.47 -7.01
C VAL A 31 28.12 25.88 -5.62
N VAL A 32 28.75 26.61 -4.69
CA VAL A 32 28.91 26.16 -3.30
C VAL A 32 27.54 26.05 -2.61
N LEU A 33 26.65 27.03 -2.77
CA LEU A 33 25.28 26.96 -2.25
C LEU A 33 24.49 25.79 -2.85
N TYR A 34 24.63 25.55 -4.16
CA TYR A 34 23.96 24.43 -4.82
C TYR A 34 24.46 23.07 -4.30
N LEU A 35 25.77 22.92 -4.09
CA LEU A 35 26.36 21.71 -3.52
C LEU A 35 25.94 21.50 -2.05
N ILE A 36 25.88 22.57 -1.25
CA ILE A 36 25.40 22.49 0.14
C ILE A 36 23.91 22.08 0.20
N VAL A 37 23.07 22.60 -0.70
CA VAL A 37 21.66 22.19 -0.79
C VAL A 37 21.52 20.72 -1.21
N LEU A 38 22.38 20.23 -2.10
CA LEU A 38 22.42 18.82 -2.48
C LEU A 38 22.87 17.90 -1.32
N ASP A 39 23.88 18.30 -0.54
CA ASP A 39 24.37 17.53 0.62
C ASP A 39 23.40 17.55 1.82
N LEU A 40 22.69 18.67 2.03
CA LEU A 40 21.65 18.73 3.06
C LEU A 40 20.43 17.88 2.69
N ASN A 41 20.11 17.75 1.39
CA ASN A 41 19.06 16.83 0.93
C ASN A 41 19.50 15.36 1.01
N SER A 42 20.78 15.06 0.80
CA SER A 42 21.29 13.67 0.86
C SER A 42 21.34 13.15 2.31
N SER A 43 21.77 13.99 3.25
CA SER A 43 21.90 13.63 4.67
C SER A 43 20.55 13.40 5.38
N GLN A 44 19.50 14.16 5.05
CA GLN A 44 18.15 13.89 5.56
C GLN A 44 17.58 12.58 5.00
N ALA A 45 17.89 12.23 3.75
CA ALA A 45 17.44 10.99 3.13
C ALA A 45 18.10 9.74 3.74
N ASP A 46 19.35 9.83 4.18
CA ASP A 46 20.06 8.71 4.81
C ASP A 46 19.60 8.44 6.25
N GLN A 47 19.22 9.46 7.03
CA GLN A 47 18.66 9.27 8.38
C GLN A 47 17.23 8.67 8.37
N LEU A 48 16.45 8.92 7.32
CA LEU A 48 15.12 8.32 7.14
C LEU A 48 15.19 6.80 6.90
N ALA A 49 16.30 6.29 6.40
CA ALA A 49 16.41 4.89 5.98
C ALA A 49 16.69 3.90 7.13
N ASP A 50 17.21 4.35 8.29
CA ASP A 50 17.72 3.44 9.33
C ASP A 50 16.98 3.49 10.68
N ASP A 51 16.14 4.52 10.95
CA ASP A 51 15.66 4.76 12.34
C ASP A 51 14.15 5.07 12.50
N GLY A 52 13.31 4.77 11.50
CA GLY A 52 11.85 4.95 11.65
C GLY A 52 11.00 5.08 10.39
N SER A 53 11.55 4.85 9.18
CA SER A 53 10.78 4.95 7.94
C SER A 53 9.56 4.02 7.87
N GLY A 54 9.59 2.87 8.55
CA GLY A 54 8.46 1.94 8.60
C GLY A 54 7.17 2.55 9.14
N ALA A 55 7.29 3.55 10.02
CA ALA A 55 6.15 4.23 10.63
C ALA A 55 5.65 5.46 9.84
N LEU A 56 6.30 5.77 8.70
CA LEU A 56 5.88 6.85 7.84
C LEU A 56 4.60 6.47 7.09
N ASP A 57 3.64 7.38 7.09
CA ASP A 57 2.49 7.27 6.22
C ASP A 57 2.91 7.53 4.77
N VAL A 58 2.46 6.65 3.86
CA VAL A 58 2.54 6.82 2.42
C VAL A 58 1.17 7.16 1.86
N HIS A 59 1.15 7.95 0.80
CA HIS A 59 -0.07 8.39 0.14
C HIS A 59 -0.11 7.86 -1.29
N LEU A 60 -1.05 6.96 -1.54
CA LEU A 60 -1.23 6.27 -2.83
C LEU A 60 -2.61 6.56 -3.40
N ALA A 61 -2.80 6.36 -4.70
CA ALA A 61 -4.10 6.44 -5.36
C ALA A 61 -4.35 5.17 -6.18
N ILE A 62 -5.38 4.41 -5.82
CA ILE A 62 -5.76 3.18 -6.52
C ILE A 62 -7.17 3.37 -7.07
N ALA A 63 -7.38 3.10 -8.37
CA ALA A 63 -8.65 3.44 -9.03
C ALA A 63 -9.09 4.90 -8.77
N GLN A 64 -8.12 5.83 -8.80
CA GLN A 64 -8.31 7.27 -8.50
C GLN A 64 -8.81 7.57 -7.08
N ARG A 65 -8.75 6.60 -6.15
CA ARG A 65 -9.11 6.79 -4.74
C ARG A 65 -7.84 6.96 -3.90
N PRO A 66 -7.67 8.08 -3.19
CA PRO A 66 -6.53 8.24 -2.29
C PRO A 66 -6.65 7.28 -1.11
N VAL A 67 -5.54 6.60 -0.79
CA VAL A 67 -5.38 5.77 0.39
C VAL A 67 -4.10 6.16 1.14
N THR A 68 -4.17 6.12 2.46
CA THR A 68 -3.05 6.38 3.36
C THR A 68 -2.77 5.15 4.19
N LEU A 69 -1.53 4.65 4.12
CA LEU A 69 -1.07 3.43 4.78
C LEU A 69 0.29 3.69 5.43
N PRO A 70 0.63 3.09 6.57
CA PRO A 70 2.00 3.08 7.03
C PRO A 70 2.87 2.27 6.06
N PHE A 71 4.08 2.72 5.80
CA PHE A 71 5.01 2.08 4.86
C PHE A 71 5.26 0.60 5.20
N ILE A 72 5.33 0.24 6.48
CA ILE A 72 5.53 -1.14 6.92
C ILE A 72 4.40 -2.09 6.50
N ALA A 73 3.19 -1.58 6.27
CA ALA A 73 2.06 -2.41 5.84
C ALA A 73 2.15 -2.80 4.36
N LEU A 74 3.02 -2.16 3.58
CA LEU A 74 3.20 -2.45 2.17
C LEU A 74 4.15 -3.64 2.01
N GLU A 75 3.64 -4.80 1.61
CA GLU A 75 4.47 -6.01 1.54
C GLU A 75 5.65 -5.86 0.57
N ASP A 76 5.36 -5.36 -0.64
CA ASP A 76 6.35 -5.24 -1.73
C ASP A 76 7.44 -4.18 -1.49
N TYR A 77 7.31 -3.34 -0.45
CA TYR A 77 8.21 -2.21 -0.19
C TYR A 77 8.77 -2.19 1.25
N GLY A 78 7.91 -2.49 2.22
CA GLY A 78 8.20 -2.47 3.65
C GLY A 78 9.02 -3.68 4.09
N HIS A 79 8.77 -4.85 3.49
CA HIS A 79 9.52 -6.07 3.78
C HIS A 79 10.71 -6.16 2.83
N GLY A 80 11.92 -6.27 3.40
CA GLY A 80 13.15 -6.30 2.60
C GLY A 80 13.14 -7.46 1.61
N TYR A 81 13.49 -7.18 0.35
CA TYR A 81 13.70 -8.22 -0.65
C TYR A 81 14.91 -9.08 -0.27
N ILE A 82 14.75 -10.40 -0.27
CA ILE A 82 15.88 -11.33 -0.17
C ILE A 82 16.47 -11.46 -1.58
N ALA A 83 17.56 -10.75 -1.84
CA ALA A 83 18.27 -10.86 -3.09
C ALA A 83 19.21 -12.07 -3.09
N PHE A 84 19.04 -12.97 -4.05
CA PHE A 84 19.96 -14.07 -4.35
C PHE A 84 20.92 -13.67 -5.46
N THR A 85 21.77 -12.68 -5.20
CA THR A 85 22.83 -12.27 -6.14
C THR A 85 24.20 -12.36 -5.47
N LEU A 86 25.25 -12.40 -6.29
CA LEU A 86 26.64 -12.37 -5.79
C LEU A 86 27.05 -10.96 -5.31
N ASP A 87 26.40 -9.91 -5.81
CA ASP A 87 26.65 -8.51 -5.43
C ASP A 87 25.64 -8.05 -4.37
N HIS A 88 25.72 -8.66 -3.19
CA HIS A 88 24.83 -8.35 -2.07
C HIS A 88 24.90 -6.88 -1.63
N GLU A 89 26.03 -6.19 -1.84
CA GLU A 89 26.19 -4.79 -1.46
C GLU A 89 25.53 -3.87 -2.49
N GLY A 90 25.78 -4.09 -3.78
CA GLY A 90 25.15 -3.37 -4.87
C GLY A 90 23.63 -3.46 -4.83
N ASP A 91 23.09 -4.66 -4.60
CA ASP A 91 21.65 -4.86 -4.47
C ASP A 91 21.06 -4.13 -3.27
N ARG A 92 21.72 -4.20 -2.12
CA ARG A 92 21.25 -3.51 -0.91
C ARG A 92 21.23 -2.00 -1.11
N LYS A 93 22.22 -1.46 -1.81
CA LYS A 93 22.28 -0.04 -2.18
C LYS A 93 21.18 0.33 -3.18
N ALA A 94 20.96 -0.49 -4.20
CA ALA A 94 19.90 -0.28 -5.18
C ALA A 94 18.51 -0.31 -4.53
N GLU A 95 18.26 -1.26 -3.63
CA GLU A 95 17.01 -1.35 -2.88
C GLU A 95 16.82 -0.18 -1.92
N LYS A 96 17.87 0.26 -1.21
CA LYS A 96 17.82 1.47 -0.39
C LYS A 96 17.43 2.70 -1.23
N ALA A 97 18.04 2.86 -2.41
CA ALA A 97 17.75 3.96 -3.31
C ALA A 97 16.31 3.92 -3.85
N LYS A 98 15.82 2.76 -4.29
CA LYS A 98 14.42 2.57 -4.73
C LYS A 98 13.44 2.90 -3.60
N ARG A 99 13.72 2.43 -2.38
CA ARG A 99 12.90 2.72 -1.19
C ARG A 99 12.85 4.22 -0.89
N GLN A 100 14.00 4.90 -0.86
CA GLN A 100 14.06 6.34 -0.63
C GLN A 100 13.28 7.11 -1.70
N GLN A 101 13.46 6.74 -2.97
CA GLN A 101 12.71 7.33 -4.09
C GLN A 101 11.20 7.14 -3.92
N PHE A 102 10.75 5.94 -3.54
CA PHE A 102 9.34 5.66 -3.29
C PHE A 102 8.79 6.53 -2.17
N LEU A 103 9.47 6.58 -1.01
CA LEU A 103 9.06 7.40 0.13
C LEU A 103 8.96 8.89 -0.21
N GLN A 104 9.91 9.40 -1.01
CA GLN A 104 9.85 10.79 -1.50
C GLN A 104 8.63 11.04 -2.38
N GLN A 105 8.30 10.12 -3.29
CA GLN A 105 7.15 10.22 -4.18
C GLN A 105 5.81 10.11 -3.43
N THR A 106 5.77 9.33 -2.34
CA THR A 106 4.53 9.05 -1.60
C THR A 106 4.34 9.92 -0.36
N GLY A 107 5.30 10.79 -0.03
CA GLY A 107 5.26 11.60 1.20
C GLY A 107 4.30 12.78 1.18
N ASN A 108 3.71 13.13 0.01
CA ASN A 108 2.81 14.27 -0.13
C ASN A 108 1.33 13.84 -0.17
N PRO A 109 0.50 14.12 0.86
CA PRO A 109 -0.92 13.73 0.88
C PRO A 109 -1.77 14.41 -0.19
N ASN A 110 -1.33 15.55 -0.74
CA ASN A 110 -2.05 16.27 -1.79
C ASN A 110 -1.69 15.78 -3.20
N GLN A 111 -0.69 14.90 -3.33
CA GLN A 111 -0.25 14.32 -4.60
C GLN A 111 -0.03 12.81 -4.41
N PRO A 112 -1.09 12.04 -4.13
CA PRO A 112 -0.97 10.61 -3.93
C PRO A 112 -0.42 9.91 -5.19
N LEU A 113 0.53 9.00 -5.02
CA LEU A 113 1.15 8.27 -6.13
C LEU A 113 0.14 7.30 -6.77
N PRO A 114 -0.18 7.41 -8.06
CA PRO A 114 -1.07 6.47 -8.73
C PRO A 114 -0.47 5.07 -8.78
N MET A 115 -1.23 4.08 -8.32
CA MET A 115 -0.85 2.67 -8.27
C MET A 115 -1.97 1.81 -8.86
N GLN A 116 -1.61 0.77 -9.61
CA GLN A 116 -2.60 -0.21 -10.09
C GLN A 116 -2.98 -1.21 -8.99
N GLN A 117 -2.03 -1.49 -8.11
CA GLN A 117 -2.17 -2.44 -7.01
C GLN A 117 -1.28 -2.03 -5.84
N VAL A 118 -1.73 -2.39 -4.63
CA VAL A 118 -0.85 -2.47 -3.47
C VAL A 118 -1.22 -3.68 -2.62
N THR A 119 -0.22 -4.42 -2.15
CA THR A 119 -0.41 -5.55 -1.23
C THR A 119 -0.22 -5.07 0.20
N ILE A 120 -1.23 -5.32 1.04
CA ILE A 120 -1.27 -4.95 2.45
C ILE A 120 -1.08 -6.22 3.28
N THR A 121 -0.10 -6.18 4.19
CA THR A 121 0.10 -7.23 5.20
C THR A 121 -0.11 -6.65 6.60
N LEU A 122 -0.79 -7.43 7.45
CA LEU A 122 -1.02 -7.14 8.87
C LEU A 122 -0.13 -8.00 9.77
N ASP A 123 0.70 -8.86 9.19
CA ASP A 123 1.57 -9.75 9.94
C ASP A 123 3.00 -9.21 9.99
N TRP A 124 3.23 -8.31 10.95
CA TRP A 124 4.54 -7.71 11.19
C TRP A 124 5.31 -8.50 12.25
N SER A 125 5.56 -9.78 11.98
CA SER A 125 6.44 -10.59 12.83
C SER A 125 7.91 -10.27 12.54
N GLY A 126 8.38 -9.12 13.02
CA GLY A 126 9.80 -8.80 13.08
C GLY A 126 10.43 -9.31 14.39
N PRO A 127 11.77 -9.25 14.55
CA PRO A 127 12.42 -9.44 15.85
C PRO A 127 11.78 -8.53 16.90
N GLU A 128 11.47 -9.10 18.07
CA GLU A 128 10.63 -8.51 19.13
C GLU A 128 11.08 -7.11 19.60
N GLU A 129 12.38 -6.81 19.60
CA GLU A 129 12.89 -5.49 20.01
C GLU A 129 12.67 -4.39 18.95
N ARG A 130 12.66 -4.73 17.65
CA ARG A 130 12.47 -3.74 16.58
C ARG A 130 11.02 -3.34 16.40
N SER A 131 10.08 -4.17 16.86
CA SER A 131 8.66 -3.87 16.75
C SER A 131 8.26 -2.75 17.71
N GLU A 132 8.63 -2.76 18.99
CA GLU A 132 8.17 -1.75 19.97
C GLU A 132 8.50 -0.30 19.59
N MET A 133 9.77 -0.02 19.26
CA MET A 133 10.20 1.32 18.84
C MET A 133 9.52 1.77 17.54
N THR A 134 9.21 0.84 16.65
CA THR A 134 8.53 1.14 15.39
C THR A 134 7.04 1.36 15.61
N CYS A 135 6.39 0.55 16.46
CA CYS A 135 4.98 0.65 16.79
C CYS A 135 4.64 2.01 17.40
N THR A 136 5.44 2.50 18.34
CA THR A 136 5.22 3.80 19.01
C THR A 136 5.31 5.00 18.08
N LYS A 137 5.99 4.87 16.93
CA LYS A 137 6.11 5.91 15.91
C LYS A 137 4.94 5.94 14.93
N MET A 138 4.05 4.94 14.94
CA MET A 138 2.91 4.83 14.02
C MET A 138 1.91 5.97 14.23
N LYS A 139 1.59 6.70 13.17
CA LYS A 139 0.59 7.78 13.22
C LYS A 139 -0.86 7.27 13.17
N ARG A 140 -1.08 6.18 12.44
CA ARG A 140 -2.41 5.56 12.29
C ARG A 140 -2.70 4.68 13.49
N LYS A 141 -3.86 4.89 14.12
CA LYS A 141 -4.26 4.18 15.35
C LYS A 141 -4.47 2.69 15.09
N TRP A 142 -5.08 2.32 13.97
CA TRP A 142 -5.23 0.92 13.59
C TRP A 142 -3.88 0.23 13.43
N ALA A 143 -2.89 0.93 12.86
CA ALA A 143 -1.58 0.37 12.65
C ALA A 143 -0.86 0.20 13.99
N HIS A 144 -0.88 1.22 14.84
CA HIS A 144 -0.38 1.10 16.21
C HIS A 144 -1.02 -0.10 16.94
N ALA A 145 -2.35 -0.24 16.90
CA ALA A 145 -3.08 -1.32 17.56
C ALA A 145 -2.69 -2.72 17.04
N VAL A 146 -2.59 -2.90 15.72
CA VAL A 146 -2.12 -4.17 15.13
C VAL A 146 -0.67 -4.47 15.51
N CYS A 147 0.17 -3.44 15.60
CA CYS A 147 1.58 -3.57 15.92
C CYS A 147 1.82 -3.98 17.37
N THR A 148 1.10 -3.35 18.33
CA THR A 148 1.30 -3.59 19.76
C THR A 148 0.44 -4.72 20.33
N ASN A 149 -0.57 -5.18 19.59
CA ASN A 149 -1.48 -6.22 20.05
C ASN A 149 -1.69 -7.29 18.96
N PRO A 150 -1.05 -8.47 19.05
CA PRO A 150 -1.27 -9.55 18.10
C PRO A 150 -2.69 -10.12 18.18
N TRP A 151 -3.41 -9.88 19.28
CA TRP A 151 -4.84 -10.19 19.45
C TRP A 151 -5.74 -9.00 19.10
N SER A 152 -5.26 -8.01 18.34
CA SER A 152 -6.12 -6.88 17.97
C SER A 152 -7.36 -7.34 17.18
N ALA A 153 -8.51 -6.73 17.43
CA ALA A 153 -9.75 -7.03 16.74
C ALA A 153 -9.60 -6.84 15.22
N ILE A 154 -8.81 -5.85 14.80
CA ILE A 154 -8.49 -5.58 13.39
C ILE A 154 -7.74 -6.78 12.77
N LYS A 155 -6.67 -7.27 13.41
CA LYS A 155 -5.90 -8.44 12.92
C LYS A 155 -6.73 -9.72 12.93
N GLN A 156 -7.69 -9.85 13.83
CA GLN A 156 -8.56 -11.02 13.92
C GLN A 156 -9.78 -10.97 12.98
N ALA A 157 -10.12 -9.82 12.43
CA ALA A 157 -11.24 -9.64 11.51
C ALA A 157 -10.84 -9.62 10.03
N LEU A 158 -9.66 -9.07 9.72
CA LEU A 158 -9.11 -9.00 8.37
C LEU A 158 -8.31 -10.26 8.01
N PRO A 159 -8.17 -10.58 6.70
CA PRO A 159 -7.16 -11.55 6.28
C PRO A 159 -5.77 -11.01 6.61
N GLY A 160 -4.82 -11.90 6.91
CA GLY A 160 -3.44 -11.49 7.24
C GLY A 160 -2.75 -10.73 6.10
N ARG A 161 -3.15 -11.01 4.86
CA ARG A 161 -2.67 -10.37 3.63
C ARG A 161 -3.84 -10.19 2.65
N PHE A 162 -3.92 -9.02 2.03
CA PHE A 162 -4.83 -8.77 0.91
C PHE A 162 -4.29 -7.65 0.02
N SER A 163 -4.73 -7.57 -1.22
CA SER A 163 -4.34 -6.51 -2.14
C SER A 163 -5.50 -5.59 -2.44
N LEU A 164 -5.23 -4.28 -2.55
CA LEU A 164 -6.14 -3.33 -3.18
C LEU A 164 -5.76 -3.16 -4.64
N VAL A 165 -6.75 -3.10 -5.52
CA VAL A 165 -6.54 -3.09 -6.98
C VAL A 165 -7.53 -2.17 -7.69
N ASP A 166 -7.12 -1.67 -8.85
CA ASP A 166 -8.06 -1.15 -9.85
C ASP A 166 -8.66 -2.32 -10.63
N LEU A 167 -9.97 -2.55 -10.46
CA LEU A 167 -10.70 -3.64 -11.10
C LEU A 167 -10.71 -3.53 -12.62
N LYS A 168 -10.49 -2.34 -13.21
CA LYS A 168 -10.39 -2.19 -14.67
C LYS A 168 -9.10 -2.75 -15.24
N THR A 169 -8.05 -2.77 -14.43
CA THR A 169 -6.74 -3.29 -14.83
C THR A 169 -6.47 -4.68 -14.28
N LEU A 170 -7.35 -5.19 -13.39
CA LEU A 170 -7.21 -6.52 -12.84
C LEU A 170 -7.29 -7.56 -13.95
N ARG A 171 -6.17 -8.24 -14.17
CA ARG A 171 -6.09 -9.37 -15.11
C ARG A 171 -6.08 -10.65 -14.29
N ILE A 172 -7.01 -11.54 -14.58
CA ILE A 172 -7.06 -12.88 -14.03
C ILE A 172 -6.40 -13.80 -15.08
N ARG A 173 -5.41 -14.62 -14.69
CA ARG A 173 -4.72 -15.60 -15.56
C ARG A 173 -3.93 -15.05 -16.77
N ALA A 174 -3.63 -13.75 -16.83
CA ALA A 174 -2.72 -13.21 -17.86
C ALA A 174 -1.25 -13.39 -17.43
N PRO A 175 -0.28 -13.49 -18.36
CA PRO A 175 1.13 -13.38 -18.00
C PRO A 175 1.39 -12.09 -17.19
N GLY A 176 1.97 -12.25 -16.00
CA GLY A 176 2.15 -11.15 -15.04
C GLY A 176 0.88 -10.74 -14.27
N SER A 177 -0.17 -11.56 -14.26
CA SER A 177 -1.36 -11.34 -13.42
C SER A 177 -1.04 -11.50 -11.95
N SER A 178 -1.66 -10.68 -11.12
CA SER A 178 -1.57 -10.79 -9.67
C SER A 178 -2.41 -11.92 -9.06
N ILE A 179 -3.27 -12.56 -9.87
CA ILE A 179 -4.10 -13.71 -9.52
C ILE A 179 -3.67 -14.91 -10.36
N HIS A 180 -2.96 -15.84 -9.72
CA HIS A 180 -2.52 -17.10 -10.30
C HIS A 180 -3.53 -18.21 -9.96
N CYS A 181 -4.24 -18.69 -10.98
CA CYS A 181 -5.22 -19.77 -10.83
C CYS A 181 -4.61 -21.11 -11.23
N ARG A 182 -4.95 -22.17 -10.49
CA ARG A 182 -4.59 -23.54 -10.85
C ARG A 182 -5.54 -24.10 -11.93
N GLY A 183 -4.95 -24.71 -12.96
CA GLY A 183 -5.64 -25.50 -13.99
C GLY A 183 -6.39 -24.69 -15.05
N ASP A 184 -6.80 -25.38 -16.12
CA ASP A 184 -7.51 -24.80 -17.26
C ASP A 184 -9.02 -24.62 -17.01
N ALA A 185 -9.55 -25.12 -15.89
CA ALA A 185 -10.99 -25.16 -15.64
C ALA A 185 -11.56 -23.73 -15.53
N MET A 186 -12.38 -23.43 -16.53
CA MET A 186 -13.09 -22.19 -16.75
C MET A 186 -14.45 -22.22 -16.04
N ALA A 187 -14.65 -21.27 -15.17
CA ALA A 187 -15.80 -20.41 -15.33
C ALA A 187 -15.24 -18.99 -15.33
N ASP A 188 -15.61 -18.18 -16.32
CA ASP A 188 -15.41 -16.73 -16.24
C ASP A 188 -16.29 -16.26 -15.09
N HIS A 189 -15.74 -16.29 -13.88
CA HIS A 189 -16.39 -15.69 -12.74
C HIS A 189 -16.29 -14.18 -12.94
N PRO A 190 -17.41 -13.48 -13.17
CA PRO A 190 -17.36 -12.07 -13.43
C PRO A 190 -16.77 -11.37 -12.20
N VAL A 191 -15.94 -10.36 -12.46
CA VAL A 191 -15.55 -9.42 -11.41
C VAL A 191 -16.83 -8.85 -10.79
N PRO A 192 -16.93 -8.76 -9.45
CA PRO A 192 -18.15 -8.31 -8.79
C PRO A 192 -18.66 -6.99 -9.36
N ALA A 193 -19.97 -6.91 -9.62
CA ALA A 193 -20.59 -5.77 -10.28
C ALA A 193 -20.96 -4.67 -9.28
N GLN A 194 -21.39 -5.04 -8.08
CA GLN A 194 -21.92 -4.14 -7.05
C GLN A 194 -20.92 -3.88 -5.91
N ALA A 195 -21.03 -2.72 -5.27
CA ALA A 195 -20.21 -2.41 -4.11
C ALA A 195 -20.56 -3.32 -2.92
N GLY A 196 -19.55 -3.91 -2.28
CA GLY A 196 -19.69 -4.91 -1.23
C GLY A 196 -19.89 -6.34 -1.74
N GLU A 197 -20.02 -6.53 -3.05
CA GLU A 197 -20.12 -7.87 -3.65
C GLU A 197 -18.75 -8.54 -3.71
N VAL A 198 -18.71 -9.82 -3.35
CA VAL A 198 -17.52 -10.67 -3.36
C VAL A 198 -17.79 -11.93 -4.19
N SER A 199 -16.80 -12.37 -4.94
CA SER A 199 -16.87 -13.58 -5.76
C SER A 199 -15.60 -14.39 -5.59
N LEU A 200 -15.76 -15.71 -5.49
CA LEU A 200 -14.66 -16.67 -5.58
C LEU A 200 -14.37 -16.91 -7.05
N VAL A 201 -13.13 -16.68 -7.47
CA VAL A 201 -12.76 -16.66 -8.88
C VAL A 201 -12.16 -17.99 -9.33
N CYS A 202 -11.21 -18.53 -8.58
CA CYS A 202 -10.53 -19.77 -8.95
C CYS A 202 -9.75 -20.36 -7.77
N PRO A 203 -9.41 -21.67 -7.83
CA PRO A 203 -8.44 -22.26 -6.91
C PRO A 203 -7.09 -21.53 -7.00
N ALA A 204 -6.52 -21.21 -5.86
CA ALA A 204 -5.23 -20.53 -5.74
C ALA A 204 -4.09 -21.56 -5.76
N GLU A 205 -3.00 -21.23 -6.43
CA GLU A 205 -1.75 -21.99 -6.36
C GLU A 205 -0.99 -21.55 -5.10
N VAL A 206 -0.81 -22.46 -4.13
CA VAL A 206 -0.13 -22.17 -2.85
C VAL A 206 0.99 -23.18 -2.63
N ALA A 207 2.23 -22.70 -2.51
CA ALA A 207 3.39 -23.57 -2.35
C ALA A 207 3.26 -24.46 -1.09
N GLY A 208 3.26 -25.78 -1.28
CA GLY A 208 3.24 -26.77 -0.19
C GLY A 208 1.87 -27.05 0.44
N GLY A 209 0.78 -26.48 -0.10
CA GLY A 209 -0.59 -26.80 0.30
C GLY A 209 -1.23 -27.86 -0.60
N ASP A 210 -2.33 -28.46 -0.14
CA ASP A 210 -3.26 -29.14 -1.06
C ASP A 210 -4.13 -28.06 -1.71
N ASP A 211 -3.88 -27.76 -2.98
CA ASP A 211 -4.46 -26.60 -3.67
C ASP A 211 -6.00 -26.64 -3.76
N ALA A 212 -6.64 -27.78 -3.51
CA ALA A 212 -8.10 -27.88 -3.40
C ALA A 212 -8.68 -27.04 -2.25
N GLN A 213 -7.82 -26.59 -1.33
CA GLN A 213 -8.19 -25.92 -0.10
C GLN A 213 -8.13 -24.39 -0.17
N TYR A 214 -7.66 -23.77 -1.26
CA TYR A 214 -7.47 -22.32 -1.32
C TYR A 214 -8.08 -21.71 -2.58
N TYR A 215 -8.70 -20.54 -2.44
CA TYR A 215 -9.39 -19.84 -3.52
C TYR A 215 -9.05 -18.35 -3.52
N HIS A 216 -8.92 -17.76 -4.70
CA HIS A 216 -8.88 -16.31 -4.84
C HIS A 216 -10.28 -15.73 -4.69
N ALA A 217 -10.47 -14.85 -3.70
CA ALA A 217 -11.66 -14.03 -3.55
C ALA A 217 -11.40 -12.64 -4.12
N VAL A 218 -12.36 -12.09 -4.86
CA VAL A 218 -12.33 -10.72 -5.37
C VAL A 218 -13.54 -9.98 -4.85
N LEU A 219 -13.32 -8.77 -4.32
CA LEU A 219 -14.31 -7.86 -3.76
C LEU A 219 -14.33 -6.56 -4.55
N LYS A 220 -15.52 -6.04 -4.83
CA LYS A 220 -15.68 -4.65 -5.27
C LYS A 220 -15.98 -3.76 -4.08
N VAL A 221 -15.03 -2.92 -3.70
CA VAL A 221 -15.17 -2.02 -2.55
C VAL A 221 -16.05 -0.83 -2.91
N LYS A 222 -15.65 -0.05 -3.92
CA LYS A 222 -16.42 1.12 -4.39
C LYS A 222 -15.92 1.61 -5.76
N GLY A 223 -16.84 1.80 -6.70
CA GLY A 223 -16.47 2.20 -8.07
C GLY A 223 -15.55 1.16 -8.68
N ASP A 224 -14.39 1.57 -9.20
CA ASP A 224 -13.40 0.64 -9.75
C ASP A 224 -12.39 0.13 -8.69
N LEU A 225 -12.45 0.62 -7.45
CA LEU A 225 -11.61 0.12 -6.37
C LEU A 225 -12.11 -1.25 -5.91
N GLY A 226 -11.25 -2.25 -6.01
CA GLY A 226 -11.48 -3.59 -5.51
C GLY A 226 -10.41 -4.05 -4.53
N ALA A 227 -10.61 -5.25 -4.02
CA ALA A 227 -9.63 -5.98 -3.25
C ALA A 227 -9.62 -7.45 -3.67
N TYR A 228 -8.50 -8.13 -3.47
CA TYR A 228 -8.45 -9.58 -3.61
C TYR A 228 -7.53 -10.21 -2.57
N TRP A 229 -7.83 -11.44 -2.18
CA TRP A 229 -7.05 -12.22 -1.21
C TRP A 229 -7.30 -13.71 -1.40
N ILE A 230 -6.54 -14.54 -0.68
CA ILE A 230 -6.70 -15.98 -0.68
C ILE A 230 -7.55 -16.39 0.52
N VAL A 231 -8.58 -17.19 0.28
CA VAL A 231 -9.48 -17.75 1.29
C VAL A 231 -9.27 -19.26 1.33
N SER A 232 -9.18 -19.84 2.53
CA SER A 232 -9.15 -21.30 2.69
C SER A 232 -10.56 -21.92 2.68
N GLN A 233 -10.65 -23.22 2.38
CA GLN A 233 -11.92 -23.96 2.36
C GLN A 233 -12.55 -24.04 3.75
N TYR A 234 -11.70 -24.09 4.78
CA TYR A 234 -12.10 -24.07 6.18
C TYR A 234 -11.22 -23.08 6.94
N GLY A 235 -11.87 -22.18 7.68
CA GLY A 235 -11.22 -21.26 8.60
C GLY A 235 -11.02 -21.87 9.99
N GLU A 236 -10.58 -21.03 10.92
CA GLU A 236 -10.47 -21.42 12.33
C GLU A 236 -11.81 -21.92 12.88
N LYS A 237 -11.75 -22.95 13.74
CA LYS A 237 -12.94 -23.61 14.31
C LYS A 237 -13.94 -24.14 13.26
N GLY A 238 -13.49 -24.37 12.03
CA GLY A 238 -14.32 -24.92 10.97
C GLY A 238 -15.27 -23.91 10.34
N GLU A 239 -14.96 -22.60 10.42
CA GLU A 239 -15.70 -21.57 9.68
C GLU A 239 -15.77 -21.96 8.18
N PRO A 240 -16.98 -22.11 7.61
CA PRO A 240 -17.13 -22.40 6.18
C PRO A 240 -16.55 -21.27 5.31
N MET A 241 -15.99 -21.63 4.15
CA MET A 241 -15.37 -20.69 3.20
C MET A 241 -16.29 -19.50 2.84
N ASP A 242 -17.57 -19.73 2.60
CA ASP A 242 -18.55 -18.69 2.24
C ASP A 242 -18.78 -17.70 3.39
N ALA A 243 -18.89 -18.20 4.62
CA ALA A 243 -19.00 -17.37 5.83
C ALA A 243 -17.74 -16.52 6.04
N MET A 244 -16.55 -17.14 5.95
CA MET A 244 -15.26 -16.47 6.05
C MET A 244 -15.08 -15.41 4.97
N THR A 245 -15.35 -15.74 3.71
CA THR A 245 -15.27 -14.82 2.56
C THR A 245 -16.15 -13.60 2.80
N LYS A 246 -17.40 -13.80 3.25
CA LYS A 246 -18.33 -12.70 3.52
C LYS A 246 -17.88 -11.82 4.69
N ARG A 247 -17.41 -12.43 5.78
CA ARG A 247 -16.88 -11.72 6.96
C ARG A 247 -15.67 -10.86 6.57
N GLU A 248 -14.70 -11.44 5.88
CA GLU A 248 -13.48 -10.75 5.45
C GLU A 248 -13.78 -9.67 4.40
N ALA A 249 -14.68 -9.92 3.46
CA ALA A 249 -15.13 -8.90 2.50
C ALA A 249 -15.74 -7.68 3.20
N THR A 250 -16.57 -7.94 4.22
CA THR A 250 -17.16 -6.88 5.05
C THR A 250 -16.09 -6.14 5.83
N ALA A 251 -15.13 -6.86 6.42
CA ALA A 251 -14.02 -6.28 7.17
C ALA A 251 -13.13 -5.40 6.28
N ILE A 252 -12.73 -5.87 5.10
CA ILE A 252 -11.93 -5.11 4.12
C ILE A 252 -12.68 -3.85 3.69
N THR A 253 -13.97 -3.95 3.38
CA THR A 253 -14.78 -2.78 2.98
C THR A 253 -14.76 -1.70 4.05
N LEU A 254 -14.97 -2.08 5.31
CA LEU A 254 -14.95 -1.17 6.45
C LEU A 254 -13.55 -0.62 6.74
N PHE A 255 -12.52 -1.45 6.60
CA PHE A 255 -11.13 -1.05 6.78
C PHE A 255 -10.70 -0.03 5.73
N VAL A 256 -11.04 -0.23 4.45
CA VAL A 256 -10.78 0.75 3.40
C VAL A 256 -11.51 2.06 3.70
N ARG A 257 -12.79 1.98 4.09
CA ARG A 257 -13.63 3.17 4.34
C ARG A 257 -13.18 3.98 5.55
N HIS A 258 -12.83 3.33 6.65
CA HIS A 258 -12.61 3.97 7.95
C HIS A 258 -11.14 3.99 8.38
N GLY A 259 -10.32 3.08 7.86
CA GLY A 259 -8.91 2.89 8.23
C GLY A 259 -7.92 3.43 7.21
N LEU A 260 -8.27 3.54 5.92
CA LEU A 260 -7.32 3.91 4.86
C LEU A 260 -7.56 5.28 4.21
N GLY A 261 -8.63 5.99 4.56
CA GLY A 261 -8.85 7.35 4.07
C GLY A 261 -7.80 8.35 4.58
N GLN A 262 -7.79 9.58 4.05
CA GLN A 262 -6.91 10.65 4.55
C GLN A 262 -7.06 10.83 6.08
N GLN A 263 -8.31 10.83 6.55
CA GLN A 263 -8.64 10.80 7.97
C GLN A 263 -9.07 9.39 8.39
N GLU A 264 -8.61 9.00 9.58
CA GLU A 264 -8.95 7.73 10.19
C GLU A 264 -10.16 7.88 11.12
N ALA A 265 -11.16 7.02 10.95
CA ALA A 265 -12.31 6.88 11.85
C ALA A 265 -12.11 5.66 12.77
N TYR A 266 -11.05 5.69 13.58
CA TYR A 266 -10.56 4.52 14.33
C TYR A 266 -11.61 3.88 15.24
N SER A 267 -12.38 4.66 15.99
CA SER A 267 -13.40 4.12 16.92
C SER A 267 -14.49 3.34 16.17
N THR A 268 -14.98 3.89 15.05
CA THR A 268 -15.94 3.23 14.17
C THR A 268 -15.35 1.95 13.58
N LEU A 269 -14.09 2.01 13.13
CA LEU A 269 -13.38 0.84 12.61
C LEU A 269 -13.28 -0.25 13.67
N LEU A 270 -12.76 0.08 14.86
CA LEU A 270 -12.54 -0.87 15.94
C LEU A 270 -13.85 -1.55 16.37
N GLN A 271 -14.91 -0.77 16.57
CA GLN A 271 -16.23 -1.30 16.92
C GLN A 271 -16.73 -2.29 15.88
N ALA A 272 -16.54 -1.98 14.58
CA ALA A 272 -16.98 -2.87 13.52
C ALA A 272 -16.13 -4.14 13.43
N MET A 273 -14.80 -4.03 13.57
CA MET A 273 -13.89 -5.18 13.59
C MET A 273 -14.17 -6.12 14.76
N CYS A 274 -14.57 -5.59 15.92
CA CYS A 274 -15.00 -6.39 17.05
C CYS A 274 -16.17 -7.33 16.73
N GLY A 275 -17.12 -6.89 15.90
CA GLY A 275 -18.24 -7.71 15.43
C GLY A 275 -17.89 -8.66 14.27
N LEU A 276 -16.69 -8.53 13.70
CA LEU A 276 -16.23 -9.31 12.53
C LEU A 276 -15.01 -10.18 12.84
N ARG A 277 -14.66 -10.36 14.12
CA ARG A 277 -13.59 -11.26 14.53
C ARG A 277 -13.93 -12.69 14.09
N ARG A 278 -12.93 -13.41 13.58
CA ARG A 278 -13.06 -14.81 13.19
C ARG A 278 -13.52 -15.72 14.35
N PRO A 279 -14.20 -16.84 14.07
CA PRO A 279 -14.53 -17.82 15.10
C PRO A 279 -13.30 -18.32 15.84
N GLY A 280 -13.37 -18.38 17.17
CA GLY A 280 -12.23 -18.75 18.02
C GLY A 280 -11.27 -17.61 18.34
N ALA A 281 -11.58 -16.38 17.91
CA ALA A 281 -10.87 -15.18 18.30
C ALA A 281 -10.67 -15.09 19.81
N GLN A 282 -9.48 -14.64 20.21
CA GLN A 282 -9.05 -14.54 21.60
C GLN A 282 -8.82 -13.08 21.98
N ASP A 283 -9.05 -12.76 23.24
CA ASP A 283 -8.65 -11.47 23.80
C ASP A 283 -7.18 -11.51 24.25
N ASN A 284 -6.58 -10.33 24.40
CA ASN A 284 -5.22 -10.24 24.88
C ASN A 284 -5.16 -10.76 26.34
N PRO A 285 -4.29 -11.74 26.66
CA PRO A 285 -4.25 -12.34 27.99
C PRO A 285 -3.78 -11.36 29.09
N THR A 286 -3.06 -10.30 28.71
CA THR A 286 -2.47 -9.33 29.64
C THR A 286 -3.35 -8.10 29.83
N THR A 287 -3.87 -7.53 28.74
CA THR A 287 -4.66 -6.28 28.79
C THR A 287 -6.17 -6.52 28.83
N GLY A 288 -6.62 -7.75 28.59
CA GLY A 288 -8.03 -8.13 28.57
C GLY A 288 -8.70 -7.84 27.22
N PRO A 289 -10.05 -7.82 27.20
CA PRO A 289 -10.82 -7.68 25.97
C PRO A 289 -10.70 -6.28 25.39
N GLU A 290 -10.24 -6.18 24.14
CA GLU A 290 -10.28 -4.93 23.36
C GLU A 290 -11.70 -4.59 22.94
N CYS A 291 -12.50 -5.63 22.69
CA CYS A 291 -13.89 -5.52 22.37
C CYS A 291 -14.71 -5.49 23.66
N GLY A 292 -15.53 -4.45 23.83
CA GLY A 292 -16.56 -4.45 24.87
C GLY A 292 -17.48 -5.68 24.75
N PRO A 293 -18.32 -5.93 25.76
CA PRO A 293 -19.33 -6.98 25.65
C PRO A 293 -20.12 -6.81 24.34
N PRO A 294 -20.44 -7.91 23.63
CA PRO A 294 -21.18 -7.82 22.38
C PRO A 294 -22.43 -6.97 22.61
N ALA A 295 -22.63 -5.96 21.77
CA ALA A 295 -23.85 -5.16 21.84
C ALA A 295 -25.05 -6.12 21.78
N PRO A 296 -26.05 -5.97 22.67
CA PRO A 296 -27.22 -6.82 22.62
C PRO A 296 -27.81 -6.76 21.19
N PRO A 297 -28.32 -7.88 20.65
CA PRO A 297 -28.87 -7.90 19.31
C PRO A 297 -29.88 -6.77 19.18
N ALA A 298 -29.75 -5.95 18.13
CA ALA A 298 -30.70 -4.89 17.85
C ALA A 298 -32.08 -5.55 17.75
N VAL A 299 -32.92 -5.33 18.76
CA VAL A 299 -34.29 -5.81 18.78
C VAL A 299 -34.94 -5.15 17.58
N SER A 300 -35.13 -5.90 16.49
CA SER A 300 -35.89 -5.41 15.36
C SER A 300 -37.30 -5.16 15.89
N SER A 301 -37.62 -3.90 16.12
CA SER A 301 -38.98 -3.47 16.34
C SER A 301 -39.75 -3.77 15.06
N GLY A 302 -40.28 -4.99 14.99
CA GLY A 302 -41.25 -5.38 13.98
C GLY A 302 -42.46 -4.51 14.19
N ALA A 303 -42.50 -3.39 13.46
CA ALA A 303 -43.74 -2.68 13.23
C ALA A 303 -44.62 -3.61 12.39
N SER A 304 -45.61 -4.19 13.04
CA SER A 304 -46.78 -4.79 12.39
C SER A 304 -47.71 -3.70 11.89
#